data_AF-A0A426WAS8-F1
#
_entry.id   AF-A0A426WAS8-F1
#
_cell.length_a   1.000
_cell.length_b   1.000
_cell.length_c   1.000
_cell.angle_alpha   90.00
_cell.angle_beta   90.00
_cell.angle_gamma   90.00
#
_symmetry.space_group_name_H-M   'P 1'
#
loop_
_entity.id
_entity.type
_entity.pdbx_description
1 polymer ?
#
loop_
_entity_poly.entity_id
_entity_poly.type
_entity_poly.pdbx_seq_one_letter_code
_entity_poly.pdbx_strand_id
1 'polypeptide(L)'
;MFTPQEIRANILSTFNNTQMYCKDPYNPRNRKNTDLEQNMAQFIAYPKAFSRLADRIGATQDEMAAWIFLGPENGGLAAYLNANELNPPSRFHYSLGNECDFDYLSPLMACWFLEDDIANYQPEERYITGEELIERWGEQPGIEPQAIIGAKIAEGRLFDMHPIFGCTRFSGTDDDSFPPLKSGLFALSYVEAIEEEDFGLATILPTEKYSPWMTVEFEKFHTCLITDTFYGKNSTASKNLIKRIYDNKSNNALYDQFRHQFHSRPWFRNDKQRELLYLWCVLIGLPVYRNGLQYSWQLNHPIEQHVQGLEIKLDELRDFLRQHSWPLPSGLFPNEVDCTYRKVTLDKEEYDRAFHEAIEVLPKLQKNLEELERIQPASMEERREKQMELDRITLQIDSISEHYFTDKHNSLSEKTEGKSQKPTSATNEVSVDNDNADVPNNEWVSAFDPLPLSGIARMFPLDRDEQNNLDIWKTRADKASRNGLIKARISTGTGNAESTFDPWEVSEWLIDKGHYTRDKTERKLANNLPTRSAHLKDLIRP
;
A
#
# COMPACT_ATOMS: atom_id res chain seq x y z
N MET A 1 33.21 -0.36 9.88
CA MET A 1 31.82 -0.41 10.35
C MET A 1 31.81 0.08 11.78
N PHE A 2 31.20 1.23 12.01
CA PHE A 2 30.93 1.71 13.37
C PHE A 2 29.83 0.86 13.99
N THR A 3 29.93 0.60 15.28
CA THR A 3 28.88 -0.06 16.05
C THR A 3 27.66 0.88 16.19
N PRO A 4 26.44 0.34 16.37
CA PRO A 4 25.24 1.17 16.55
C PRO A 4 25.33 2.18 17.72
N GLN A 5 26.12 1.85 18.75
CA GLN A 5 26.41 2.74 19.88
C GLN A 5 27.38 3.87 19.50
N GLU A 6 28.31 3.65 18.57
CA GLU A 6 29.21 4.68 18.03
C GLU A 6 28.48 5.63 17.08
N ILE A 7 27.50 5.15 16.31
CA ILE A 7 26.64 6.02 15.48
C ILE A 7 25.76 6.90 16.36
N ARG A 8 25.10 6.32 17.38
CA ARG A 8 24.29 7.08 18.36
C ARG A 8 25.15 8.07 19.16
N ALA A 9 26.35 7.67 19.58
CA ALA A 9 27.29 8.56 20.25
C ALA A 9 27.79 9.66 19.30
N ASN A 10 28.03 9.37 18.02
CA ASN A 10 28.41 10.37 17.04
C ASN A 10 27.28 11.35 16.77
N ILE A 11 26.05 10.90 16.52
CA ILE A 11 24.87 11.77 16.31
C ILE A 11 24.62 12.67 17.53
N LEU A 12 24.66 12.10 18.75
CA LEU A 12 24.51 12.88 19.99
C LEU A 12 25.72 13.77 20.31
N SER A 13 26.94 13.39 19.90
CA SER A 13 28.15 14.23 20.05
C SER A 13 28.16 15.38 19.05
N THR A 14 27.64 15.17 17.84
CA THR A 14 27.41 16.22 16.84
C THR A 14 26.42 17.22 17.41
N PHE A 15 25.33 16.76 18.03
CA PHE A 15 24.32 17.59 18.71
C PHE A 15 24.89 18.47 19.84
N ASN A 16 25.82 17.96 20.64
CA ASN A 16 26.49 18.74 21.71
C ASN A 16 27.61 19.66 21.18
N ASN A 17 28.16 19.38 20.00
CA ASN A 17 29.26 20.16 19.40
C ASN A 17 28.79 21.22 18.38
N THR A 18 27.52 21.24 17.97
CA THR A 18 26.99 22.26 17.04
C THR A 18 26.98 23.68 17.62
N GLN A 19 27.22 23.86 18.93
CA GLN A 19 27.45 25.18 19.53
C GLN A 19 28.94 25.61 19.60
N MET A 20 29.91 24.77 19.20
CA MET A 20 31.33 25.07 19.52
C MET A 20 32.39 24.86 18.41
N TYR A 21 32.00 24.58 17.16
CA TYR A 21 32.95 24.53 16.03
C TYR A 21 32.60 25.51 14.90
N CYS A 22 32.85 26.80 15.15
CA CYS A 22 33.24 27.76 14.10
C CYS A 22 34.76 27.73 13.92
N LYS A 23 35.33 26.61 13.45
CA LYS A 23 36.71 26.58 12.95
C LYS A 23 36.81 25.67 11.73
N ASP A 24 36.73 26.33 10.59
CA ASP A 24 37.04 25.84 9.24
C ASP A 24 38.48 25.28 9.18
N PRO A 25 38.71 24.00 8.83
CA PRO A 25 40.05 23.48 8.61
C PRO A 25 40.55 23.68 7.17
N TYR A 26 39.81 24.34 6.28
CA TYR A 26 40.26 24.57 4.91
C TYR A 26 41.01 25.90 4.77
N ASN A 27 42.33 25.88 4.98
CA ASN A 27 43.22 27.02 4.71
C ASN A 27 43.85 26.86 3.30
N PRO A 28 43.43 27.63 2.27
CA PRO A 28 43.94 27.48 0.90
C PRO A 28 45.24 28.25 0.64
N ARG A 29 46.04 28.55 1.67
CA ARG A 29 47.32 29.28 1.52
C ARG A 29 48.52 28.34 1.48
N ASN A 30 48.58 27.43 0.51
CA ASN A 30 49.86 26.89 0.01
C ASN A 30 49.68 25.95 -1.19
N ARG A 31 49.23 26.47 -2.33
CA ARG A 31 49.63 25.93 -3.64
C ARG A 31 49.96 27.09 -4.56
N LYS A 32 51.27 27.30 -4.77
CA LYS A 32 51.75 28.20 -5.81
C LYS A 32 51.30 27.66 -7.16
N ASN A 33 50.73 28.56 -7.96
CA ASN A 33 50.41 28.41 -9.37
C ASN A 33 51.39 27.49 -10.09
N THR A 34 50.85 26.46 -10.71
CA THR A 34 51.33 25.99 -12.01
C THR A 34 50.11 25.82 -12.90
N ASP A 35 50.17 26.50 -14.03
CA ASP A 35 49.15 26.62 -15.04
C ASP A 35 48.75 25.25 -15.60
N LEU A 36 47.48 24.89 -15.40
CA LEU A 36 46.72 23.91 -16.16
C LEU A 36 45.25 24.32 -15.96
N GLU A 37 44.59 24.63 -17.06
CA GLU A 37 43.19 25.03 -17.20
C GLU A 37 42.33 24.61 -15.99
N GLN A 38 42.02 25.58 -15.12
CA GLN A 38 41.05 25.39 -14.05
C GLN A 38 39.71 25.10 -14.72
N ASN A 39 39.37 23.81 -14.83
CA ASN A 39 37.99 23.35 -14.93
C ASN A 39 37.21 24.08 -13.83
N MET A 40 36.51 25.16 -14.19
CA MET A 40 35.61 25.83 -13.26
C MET A 40 34.60 24.77 -12.86
N ALA A 41 34.69 24.32 -11.62
CA ALA A 41 33.81 23.29 -11.09
C ALA A 41 32.37 23.70 -11.41
N GLN A 42 31.71 22.92 -12.26
CA GLN A 42 30.44 23.30 -12.83
C GLN A 42 29.35 23.01 -11.79
N PHE A 43 28.69 24.05 -11.31
CA PHE A 43 27.58 23.90 -10.37
C PHE A 43 26.25 23.88 -11.12
N ILE A 44 25.32 23.04 -10.66
CA ILE A 44 23.96 22.95 -11.15
C ILE A 44 22.97 23.20 -10.00
N ALA A 45 21.89 23.91 -10.28
CA ALA A 45 20.84 24.19 -9.31
C ALA A 45 20.05 22.93 -8.95
N TYR A 46 19.43 22.92 -7.77
CA TYR A 46 18.66 21.80 -7.22
C TYR A 46 17.69 21.13 -8.20
N PRO A 47 16.80 21.83 -8.94
CA PRO A 47 15.85 21.15 -9.82
C PRO A 47 16.52 20.29 -10.90
N LYS A 48 17.68 20.74 -11.42
CA LYS A 48 18.46 20.01 -12.42
C LYS A 48 19.24 18.86 -11.78
N ALA A 49 19.79 19.06 -10.58
CA ALA A 49 20.48 18.01 -9.84
C ALA A 49 19.52 16.86 -9.47
N PHE A 50 18.36 17.21 -8.92
CA PHE A 50 17.32 16.25 -8.54
C PHE A 50 16.81 15.46 -9.74
N SER A 51 16.43 16.13 -10.85
CA SER A 51 15.97 15.43 -12.06
C SER A 51 16.97 14.38 -12.54
N ARG A 52 18.28 14.66 -12.49
CA ARG A 52 19.30 13.68 -12.88
C ARG A 52 19.41 12.49 -11.94
N LEU A 53 19.27 12.71 -10.62
CA LEU A 53 19.26 11.61 -9.65
C LEU A 53 17.96 10.79 -9.74
N ALA A 54 16.82 11.45 -9.91
CA ALA A 54 15.53 10.81 -10.12
C ALA A 54 15.56 9.92 -11.37
N ASP A 55 16.07 10.42 -12.50
CA ASP A 55 16.16 9.65 -13.75
C ASP A 55 17.15 8.48 -13.65
N ARG A 56 18.28 8.66 -12.96
CA ARG A 56 19.37 7.67 -12.93
C ARG A 56 19.17 6.57 -11.89
N ILE A 57 18.70 6.93 -10.70
CA ILE A 57 18.63 6.02 -9.54
C ILE A 57 17.26 6.00 -8.87
N GLY A 58 16.26 6.66 -9.46
CA GLY A 58 14.92 6.74 -8.88
C GLY A 58 14.91 7.45 -7.53
N ALA A 59 15.74 8.49 -7.35
CA ALA A 59 15.80 9.25 -6.11
C ALA A 59 14.51 10.03 -5.84
N THR A 60 14.10 10.11 -4.57
CA THR A 60 13.05 11.03 -4.11
C THR A 60 13.63 12.32 -3.54
N GLN A 61 12.79 13.33 -3.34
CA GLN A 61 13.23 14.61 -2.75
C GLN A 61 13.68 14.41 -1.29
N ASP A 62 13.00 13.53 -0.56
CA ASP A 62 13.30 13.17 0.83
C ASP A 62 14.63 12.44 0.95
N GLU A 63 14.93 11.52 0.04
CA GLU A 63 16.24 10.87 -0.03
C GLU A 63 17.36 11.87 -0.29
N MET A 64 17.15 12.80 -1.22
CA MET A 64 18.12 13.87 -1.47
C MET A 64 18.33 14.74 -0.22
N ALA A 65 17.28 15.02 0.54
CA ALA A 65 17.37 15.75 1.80
C ALA A 65 18.17 14.98 2.86
N ALA A 66 17.95 13.66 2.99
CA ALA A 66 18.73 12.77 3.85
C ALA A 66 20.22 12.75 3.48
N TRP A 67 20.55 12.59 2.19
CA TRP A 67 21.93 12.56 1.75
C TRP A 67 22.64 13.90 2.00
N ILE A 68 21.95 15.03 1.85
CA ILE A 68 22.52 16.35 2.19
C ILE A 68 22.76 16.48 3.70
N PHE A 69 21.84 15.98 4.52
CA PHE A 69 21.98 15.97 5.98
C PHE A 69 23.21 15.16 6.42
N LEU A 70 23.41 13.97 5.85
CA LEU A 70 24.59 13.14 6.12
C LEU A 70 25.90 13.82 5.71
N GLY A 71 25.88 14.48 4.54
CA GLY A 71 27.04 15.08 3.91
C GLY A 71 28.08 14.06 3.39
N PRO A 72 29.07 14.49 2.58
CA PRO A 72 30.00 13.57 1.91
C PRO A 72 30.85 12.71 2.84
N GLU A 73 31.11 13.18 4.05
CA GLU A 73 31.92 12.46 5.05
C GLU A 73 31.21 11.20 5.57
N ASN A 74 29.89 11.12 5.41
CA ASN A 74 29.06 9.99 5.83
C ASN A 74 28.29 9.37 4.65
N GLY A 75 28.88 9.38 3.44
CA GLY A 75 28.26 8.80 2.24
C GLY A 75 27.13 9.63 1.61
N GLY A 76 26.96 10.87 2.06
CA GLY A 76 25.96 11.82 1.58
C GLY A 76 26.42 12.76 0.47
N LEU A 77 25.66 13.83 0.24
CA LEU A 77 25.89 14.85 -0.78
C LEU A 77 26.32 16.19 -0.17
N ALA A 78 27.16 16.94 -0.88
CA ALA A 78 27.41 18.35 -0.57
C ALA A 78 26.41 19.23 -1.33
N ALA A 79 25.78 20.16 -0.61
CA ALA A 79 24.98 21.23 -1.19
C ALA A 79 25.65 22.59 -0.89
N TYR A 80 25.42 23.56 -1.76
CA TYR A 80 26.05 24.88 -1.71
C TYR A 80 25.04 26.00 -1.91
N LEU A 81 25.33 27.16 -1.35
CA LEU A 81 24.55 28.39 -1.53
C LEU A 81 25.31 29.37 -2.41
N ASN A 82 24.57 30.11 -3.24
CA ASN A 82 25.08 31.20 -4.07
C ASN A 82 26.27 30.79 -4.98
N ALA A 83 26.25 29.58 -5.54
CA ALA A 83 27.34 29.07 -6.39
C ALA A 83 27.46 29.78 -7.75
N ASN A 84 26.42 30.50 -8.14
CA ASN A 84 26.44 31.44 -9.26
C ASN A 84 27.16 32.76 -8.93
N GLU A 85 27.39 33.08 -7.66
CA GLU A 85 27.88 34.39 -7.20
C GLU A 85 29.21 34.32 -6.42
N LEU A 86 29.46 33.22 -5.70
CA LEU A 86 30.59 33.07 -4.78
C LEU A 86 31.58 31.99 -5.27
N ASN A 87 32.87 32.24 -5.10
CA ASN A 87 33.94 31.28 -5.37
C ASN A 87 35.03 31.29 -4.27
N PRO A 88 35.13 30.24 -3.43
CA PRO A 88 34.25 29.07 -3.39
C PRO A 88 32.86 29.44 -2.83
N PRO A 89 31.80 28.72 -3.21
CA PRO A 89 30.49 28.92 -2.61
C PRO A 89 30.42 28.40 -1.17
N SER A 90 29.53 29.00 -0.38
CA SER A 90 29.29 28.56 1.00
C SER A 90 28.56 27.22 1.02
N ARG A 91 28.95 26.31 1.92
CA ARG A 91 28.27 25.02 2.08
C ARG A 91 26.91 25.22 2.75
N PHE A 92 25.88 24.56 2.23
CA PHE A 92 24.57 24.51 2.85
C PHE A 92 24.59 23.55 4.03
N HIS A 93 23.94 23.97 5.11
CA HIS A 93 23.63 23.15 6.28
C HIS A 93 22.21 23.49 6.72
N TYR A 94 21.45 22.48 7.15
CA TYR A 94 20.16 22.73 7.77
C TYR A 94 20.36 23.55 9.05
N SER A 95 19.59 24.64 9.17
CA SER A 95 19.60 25.48 10.37
C SER A 95 18.45 25.05 11.27
N LEU A 96 18.70 24.95 12.59
CA LEU A 96 17.65 24.82 13.60
C LEU A 96 16.91 26.17 13.67
N GLY A 97 15.88 26.33 12.84
CA GLY A 97 15.04 27.52 12.78
C GLY A 97 14.02 27.58 13.92
N ASN A 98 13.48 28.77 14.17
CA ASN A 98 12.50 29.08 15.23
C ASN A 98 11.04 28.79 14.84
N GLU A 99 10.78 28.06 13.77
CA GLU A 99 9.42 27.89 13.23
C GLU A 99 9.01 26.41 13.23
N CYS A 100 7.76 26.17 13.63
CA CYS A 100 7.15 24.85 13.73
C CYS A 100 6.85 24.22 12.35
N ASP A 101 7.43 24.72 11.26
CA ASP A 101 7.33 24.10 9.95
C ASP A 101 8.48 23.10 9.79
N PHE A 102 8.19 21.82 9.93
CA PHE A 102 9.15 20.74 9.72
C PHE A 102 9.56 20.58 8.23
N ASP A 103 9.50 21.66 7.45
CA ASP A 103 9.77 21.73 6.01
C ASP A 103 11.28 21.84 5.75
N TYR A 104 11.89 20.69 5.49
CA TYR A 104 13.27 20.59 5.05
C TYR A 104 13.45 20.67 3.53
N LEU A 105 12.38 20.71 2.73
CA LEU A 105 12.47 20.70 1.26
C LEU A 105 12.59 22.11 0.70
N SER A 106 11.84 23.08 1.23
CA SER A 106 11.89 24.46 0.76
C SER A 106 13.30 25.07 0.74
N PRO A 107 14.15 24.89 1.78
CA PRO A 107 15.53 25.38 1.76
C PRO A 107 16.37 24.81 0.63
N LEU A 108 16.09 23.58 0.16
CA LEU A 108 16.85 22.93 -0.90
C LEU A 108 16.66 23.60 -2.26
N MET A 109 15.56 24.34 -2.46
CA MET A 109 15.31 25.04 -3.72
C MET A 109 16.35 26.12 -4.02
N ALA A 110 17.05 26.62 -2.99
CA ALA A 110 18.15 27.58 -3.11
C ALA A 110 19.53 26.91 -3.29
N CYS A 111 19.61 25.59 -3.21
CA CYS A 111 20.87 24.86 -3.23
C CYS A 111 21.41 24.60 -4.64
N TRP A 112 22.73 24.53 -4.69
CA TRP A 112 23.55 24.20 -5.85
C TRP A 112 24.42 22.99 -5.54
N PHE A 113 24.78 22.23 -6.57
CA PHE A 113 25.52 20.98 -6.47
C PHE A 113 26.63 20.94 -7.51
N LEU A 114 27.75 20.33 -7.16
CA LEU A 114 28.78 20.02 -8.14
C LEU A 114 28.22 19.01 -9.15
N GLU A 115 28.34 19.33 -10.43
CA GLU A 115 27.78 18.50 -11.50
C GLU A 115 28.42 17.11 -11.52
N ASP A 116 29.74 17.04 -11.28
CA ASP A 116 30.48 15.78 -11.21
C ASP A 116 30.06 14.93 -10.00
N ASP A 117 29.78 15.54 -8.86
CA ASP A 117 29.29 14.83 -7.67
C ASP A 117 27.93 14.18 -7.98
N ILE A 118 27.00 14.93 -8.58
CA ILE A 118 25.67 14.42 -8.97
C ILE A 118 25.77 13.32 -10.03
N ALA A 119 26.68 13.45 -11.00
CA ALA A 119 26.86 12.47 -12.05
C ALA A 119 27.40 11.13 -11.50
N ASN A 120 28.28 11.19 -10.51
CA ASN A 120 28.99 10.02 -9.97
C ASN A 120 28.41 9.49 -8.65
N TYR A 121 27.48 10.21 -8.02
CA TYR A 121 26.93 9.83 -6.72
C TYR A 121 26.29 8.44 -6.77
N GLN A 122 26.59 7.60 -5.78
CA GLN A 122 25.92 6.33 -5.55
C GLN A 122 25.58 6.30 -4.06
N PRO A 123 24.29 6.26 -3.68
CA PRO A 123 23.93 6.27 -2.29
C PRO A 123 24.40 4.97 -1.61
N GLU A 124 25.06 5.10 -0.47
CA GLU A 124 25.35 3.95 0.40
C GLU A 124 24.07 3.40 1.05
N GLU A 125 23.08 4.28 1.26
CA GLU A 125 21.82 3.97 1.90
C GLU A 125 20.64 4.67 1.21
N ARG A 126 19.50 3.98 1.12
CA ARG A 126 18.23 4.49 0.60
C ARG A 126 17.31 4.84 1.78
N TYR A 127 16.37 5.76 1.57
CA TYR A 127 15.49 6.22 2.63
C TYR A 127 14.02 6.13 2.24
N ILE A 128 13.20 5.81 3.24
CA ILE A 128 11.73 5.83 3.18
C ILE A 128 11.22 6.83 4.23
N THR A 129 10.13 7.53 3.92
CA THR A 129 9.48 8.41 4.89
C THR A 129 8.77 7.61 5.98
N GLY A 130 8.52 8.22 7.12
CA GLY A 130 7.75 7.60 8.19
C GLY A 130 6.31 7.36 7.78
N GLU A 131 5.74 8.19 6.90
CA GLU A 131 4.42 7.97 6.32
C GLU A 131 4.38 6.69 5.48
N GLU A 132 5.31 6.52 4.54
CA GLU A 132 5.42 5.32 3.72
C GLU A 132 5.75 4.07 4.56
N LEU A 133 6.57 4.21 5.61
CA LEU A 133 6.87 3.09 6.51
C LEU A 133 5.64 2.65 7.32
N ILE A 134 4.83 3.60 7.80
CA ILE A 134 3.56 3.31 8.50
C ILE A 134 2.61 2.56 7.57
N GLU A 135 2.51 2.98 6.31
CA GLU A 135 1.70 2.29 5.30
C GLU A 135 2.23 0.86 5.05
N ARG A 136 3.53 0.73 4.76
CA ARG A 136 4.19 -0.55 4.47
C ARG A 136 4.01 -1.58 5.58
N TRP A 137 4.16 -1.17 6.84
CA TRP A 137 3.97 -2.07 7.98
C TRP A 137 2.48 -2.20 8.37
N GLY A 138 1.62 -1.27 7.98
CA GLY A 138 0.16 -1.35 8.16
C GLY A 138 -0.49 -2.51 7.42
N GLU A 139 0.14 -3.01 6.35
CA GLU A 139 -0.32 -4.18 5.61
C GLU A 139 -0.14 -5.51 6.38
N GLN A 140 0.70 -5.52 7.43
CA GLN A 140 0.98 -6.74 8.18
C GLN A 140 -0.15 -7.07 9.18
N PRO A 141 -0.74 -8.29 9.12
CA PRO A 141 -1.86 -8.63 9.99
C PRO A 141 -1.49 -8.63 11.47
N GLY A 142 -2.25 -7.90 12.27
CA GLY A 142 -2.15 -7.95 13.73
C GLY A 142 -1.02 -7.11 14.34
N ILE A 143 -0.39 -6.23 13.56
CA ILE A 143 0.53 -5.23 14.10
C ILE A 143 -0.09 -3.83 14.07
N GLU A 144 0.28 -3.01 15.05
CA GLU A 144 0.02 -1.57 15.02
C GLU A 144 1.34 -0.90 14.56
N PRO A 145 1.36 -0.24 13.39
CA PRO A 145 2.60 0.22 12.76
C PRO A 145 3.38 1.25 13.60
N GLN A 146 2.72 2.23 14.20
CA GLN A 146 3.41 3.28 14.95
C GLN A 146 4.05 2.74 16.23
N ALA A 147 3.38 1.80 16.90
CA ALA A 147 3.80 1.13 18.12
C ALA A 147 4.98 0.21 17.84
N ILE A 148 4.98 -0.54 16.73
CA ILE A 148 6.14 -1.34 16.38
C ILE A 148 7.31 -0.47 15.92
N ILE A 149 7.09 0.59 15.14
CA ILE A 149 8.15 1.55 14.78
C ILE A 149 8.77 2.14 16.05
N GLY A 150 7.94 2.61 16.99
CA GLY A 150 8.41 3.11 18.27
C GLY A 150 9.16 2.06 19.09
N ALA A 151 8.70 0.81 19.10
CA ALA A 151 9.41 -0.29 19.75
C ALA A 151 10.79 -0.54 19.12
N LYS A 152 10.90 -0.55 17.78
CA LYS A 152 12.18 -0.77 17.08
C LYS A 152 13.16 0.38 17.24
N ILE A 153 12.66 1.62 17.34
CA ILE A 153 13.47 2.79 17.71
C ILE A 153 13.98 2.66 19.15
N ALA A 154 13.11 2.29 20.10
CA ALA A 154 13.48 2.10 21.50
C ALA A 154 14.50 0.95 21.70
N GLU A 155 14.39 -0.11 20.89
CA GLU A 155 15.36 -1.22 20.81
C GLU A 155 16.70 -0.79 20.19
N GLY A 156 16.74 0.32 19.45
CA GLY A 156 17.90 0.76 18.68
C GLY A 156 18.17 -0.06 17.41
N ARG A 157 17.16 -0.78 16.91
CA ARG A 157 17.21 -1.53 15.64
C ARG A 157 16.73 -0.70 14.45
N LEU A 158 15.97 0.35 14.71
CA LEU A 158 15.52 1.32 13.73
C LEU A 158 15.95 2.72 14.19
N PHE A 159 16.34 3.57 13.24
CA PHE A 159 16.77 4.94 13.53
C PHE A 159 15.90 5.91 12.75
N ASP A 160 15.23 6.80 13.47
CA ASP A 160 14.48 7.90 12.90
C ASP A 160 15.37 9.12 12.74
N MET A 161 15.31 9.75 11.57
CA MET A 161 16.09 10.93 11.24
C MET A 161 15.19 12.02 10.68
N HIS A 162 15.43 13.27 11.05
CA HIS A 162 14.81 14.40 10.38
C HIS A 162 15.91 15.36 9.88
N PRO A 163 15.92 15.78 8.60
CA PRO A 163 17.04 16.57 8.08
C PRO A 163 17.34 17.88 8.83
N ILE A 164 16.33 18.49 9.47
CA ILE A 164 16.54 19.68 10.33
C ILE A 164 16.92 19.31 11.78
N PHE A 165 16.26 18.30 12.36
CA PHE A 165 16.31 18.04 13.82
C PHE A 165 17.19 16.85 14.20
N GLY A 166 17.67 16.08 13.24
CA GLY A 166 18.43 14.84 13.44
C GLY A 166 17.59 13.65 13.93
N CYS A 167 16.43 13.88 14.53
CA CYS A 167 15.49 12.85 14.98
C CYS A 167 14.04 13.35 14.98
N THR A 168 13.10 12.47 15.27
CA THR A 168 11.67 12.75 15.46
C THR A 168 11.28 12.64 16.94
N ARG A 169 10.03 12.96 17.26
CA ARG A 169 9.48 12.81 18.63
C ARG A 169 9.58 11.38 19.20
N PHE A 170 9.69 10.36 18.35
CA PHE A 170 9.76 8.95 18.76
C PHE A 170 11.09 8.55 19.38
N SER A 171 12.14 9.33 19.15
CA SER A 171 13.45 9.14 19.81
C SER A 171 13.48 9.53 21.30
N GLY A 172 12.32 9.86 21.90
CA GLY A 172 12.13 9.84 23.35
C GLY A 172 11.95 11.20 24.03
N THR A 173 11.52 12.24 23.31
CA THR A 173 11.28 13.56 23.91
C THR A 173 9.81 13.90 24.16
N ASP A 174 8.84 13.18 23.54
CA ASP A 174 7.39 13.45 23.63
C ASP A 174 7.01 14.95 23.52
N ASP A 175 7.92 15.73 22.93
CA ASP A 175 7.90 17.19 22.87
C ASP A 175 7.44 17.57 21.47
N ASP A 176 6.35 18.33 21.40
CA ASP A 176 5.77 18.80 20.14
C ASP A 176 6.70 19.75 19.36
N SER A 177 7.80 20.19 19.95
CA SER A 177 8.88 20.90 19.24
C SER A 177 9.67 20.00 18.28
N PHE A 178 9.53 18.68 18.38
CA PHE A 178 10.16 17.71 17.48
C PHE A 178 9.23 17.26 16.35
N PRO A 179 9.80 16.92 15.18
CA PRO A 179 9.01 16.53 14.02
C PRO A 179 8.17 15.28 14.30
N PRO A 180 6.99 15.18 13.69
CA PRO A 180 6.17 13.97 13.75
C PRO A 180 6.88 12.79 13.10
N LEU A 181 6.46 11.59 13.48
CA LEU A 181 7.00 10.34 12.92
C LEU A 181 6.91 10.31 11.40
N LYS A 182 5.78 10.79 10.87
CA LYS A 182 5.47 10.80 9.44
C LYS A 182 6.52 11.53 8.59
N SER A 183 7.11 12.61 9.11
CA SER A 183 8.15 13.38 8.41
C SER A 183 9.56 12.86 8.67
N GLY A 184 9.71 11.83 9.52
CA GLY A 184 10.98 11.15 9.74
C GLY A 184 11.39 10.35 8.51
N LEU A 185 12.70 10.13 8.37
CA LEU A 185 13.33 9.33 7.34
C LEU A 185 14.01 8.13 7.99
N PHE A 186 13.87 6.98 7.34
CA PHE A 186 14.33 5.69 7.82
C PHE A 186 15.20 5.02 6.77
N ALA A 187 16.37 4.52 7.19
CA ALA A 187 17.23 3.74 6.31
C ALA A 187 16.50 2.46 5.87
N LEU A 188 16.40 2.23 4.57
CA LEU A 188 15.65 1.12 4.01
C LEU A 188 16.26 -0.22 4.43
N SER A 189 17.59 -0.31 4.53
CA SER A 189 18.29 -1.52 4.98
C SER A 189 17.86 -1.97 6.39
N TYR A 190 17.59 -1.04 7.31
CA TYR A 190 17.13 -1.36 8.66
C TYR A 190 15.67 -1.80 8.67
N VAL A 191 14.84 -1.18 7.83
CA VAL A 191 13.45 -1.59 7.64
C VAL A 191 13.40 -3.03 7.13
N GLU A 192 14.16 -3.35 6.07
CA GLU A 192 14.21 -4.68 5.47
C GLU A 192 14.73 -5.75 6.44
N ALA A 193 15.76 -5.44 7.22
CA ALA A 193 16.28 -6.36 8.24
C ALA A 193 15.22 -6.69 9.31
N ILE A 194 14.44 -5.70 9.75
CA ILE A 194 13.35 -5.92 10.71
C ILE A 194 12.23 -6.76 10.08
N GLU A 195 11.89 -6.50 8.81
CA GLU A 195 10.87 -7.27 8.11
C GLU A 195 11.25 -8.74 7.96
N GLU A 196 12.51 -9.02 7.63
CA GLU A 196 13.03 -10.38 7.54
C GLU A 196 13.00 -11.10 8.90
N GLU A 197 13.51 -10.45 9.94
CA GLU A 197 13.66 -11.04 11.27
C GLU A 197 12.32 -11.18 12.04
N ASP A 198 11.48 -10.14 12.00
CA ASP A 198 10.31 -10.03 12.88
C ASP A 198 9.01 -10.42 12.18
N PHE A 199 8.89 -10.22 10.86
CA PHE A 199 7.67 -10.55 10.11
C PHE A 199 7.75 -11.90 9.39
N GLY A 200 8.94 -12.52 9.35
CA GLY A 200 9.14 -13.79 8.65
C GLY A 200 8.86 -13.68 7.15
N LEU A 201 8.90 -12.46 6.62
CA LEU A 201 8.84 -12.20 5.19
C LEU A 201 10.21 -12.56 4.63
N ALA A 202 10.37 -13.80 4.20
CA ALA A 202 11.45 -14.16 3.30
C ALA A 202 11.32 -13.28 2.06
N THR A 203 12.06 -12.17 2.05
CA THR A 203 12.26 -11.21 0.95
C THR A 203 11.11 -11.26 -0.06
N ILE A 204 9.99 -10.57 0.24
CA ILE A 204 9.12 -10.14 -0.85
C ILE A 204 10.03 -9.24 -1.69
N LEU A 205 10.43 -9.75 -2.85
CA LEU A 205 11.34 -9.05 -3.76
C LEU A 205 10.88 -7.59 -3.86
N PRO A 206 11.80 -6.62 -3.76
CA PRO A 206 11.43 -5.22 -3.84
C PRO A 206 10.56 -5.03 -5.08
N THR A 207 9.52 -4.23 -4.93
CA THR A 207 8.60 -3.74 -5.98
C THR A 207 9.33 -2.87 -7.01
N GLU A 208 10.55 -3.23 -7.40
CA GLU A 208 11.05 -2.89 -8.73
C GLU A 208 10.04 -3.46 -9.72
N LYS A 209 9.45 -2.58 -10.53
CA LYS A 209 8.60 -2.92 -11.67
C LYS A 209 9.07 -4.25 -12.26
N TYR A 210 8.27 -5.31 -12.07
CA TYR A 210 8.59 -6.66 -12.56
C TYR A 210 9.00 -6.53 -14.02
N SER A 211 10.29 -6.68 -14.26
CA SER A 211 10.78 -6.62 -15.62
C SER A 211 10.22 -7.85 -16.34
N PRO A 212 9.71 -7.73 -17.58
CA PRO A 212 9.06 -8.83 -18.29
C PRO A 212 9.90 -10.12 -18.35
N TRP A 213 11.22 -10.02 -18.19
CA TRP A 213 12.17 -11.13 -18.18
C TRP A 213 12.48 -11.72 -16.79
N MET A 214 11.76 -11.34 -15.73
CA MET A 214 11.98 -11.92 -14.40
C MET A 214 11.59 -13.39 -14.38
N THR A 215 12.49 -14.22 -13.84
CA THR A 215 12.24 -15.63 -13.56
C THR A 215 12.01 -15.86 -12.07
N VAL A 216 11.17 -16.85 -11.76
CA VAL A 216 10.99 -17.39 -10.42
C VAL A 216 11.47 -18.84 -10.39
N GLU A 217 12.31 -19.17 -9.41
CA GLU A 217 12.72 -20.56 -9.19
C GLU A 217 11.50 -21.43 -8.84
N PHE A 218 11.48 -22.66 -9.34
CA PHE A 218 10.36 -23.59 -9.15
C PHE A 218 9.99 -23.77 -7.67
N GLU A 219 10.99 -23.90 -6.80
CA GLU A 219 10.77 -24.05 -5.35
C GLU A 219 10.21 -22.78 -4.71
N LYS A 220 10.68 -21.59 -5.13
CA LYS A 220 10.11 -20.31 -4.68
C LYS A 220 8.65 -20.17 -5.13
N PHE A 221 8.34 -20.55 -6.37
CA PHE A 221 6.97 -20.54 -6.86
C PHE A 221 6.07 -21.51 -6.08
N HIS A 222 6.58 -22.71 -5.74
CA HIS A 222 5.88 -23.65 -4.88
C HIS A 222 5.57 -23.04 -3.50
N THR A 223 6.53 -22.37 -2.87
CA THR A 223 6.32 -21.64 -1.61
C THR A 223 5.24 -20.57 -1.76
N CYS A 224 5.27 -19.77 -2.83
CA CYS A 224 4.23 -18.78 -3.10
C CYS A 224 2.84 -19.41 -3.22
N LEU A 225 2.70 -20.55 -3.91
CA LEU A 225 1.41 -21.25 -4.01
C LEU A 225 0.94 -21.85 -2.69
N ILE A 226 1.84 -22.23 -1.78
CA ILE A 226 1.47 -22.75 -0.46
C ILE A 226 0.83 -21.66 0.41
N THR A 227 1.36 -20.43 0.33
CA THR A 227 0.93 -19.29 1.14
C THR A 227 -0.19 -18.47 0.48
N ASP A 228 -0.43 -18.66 -0.82
CA ASP A 228 -1.48 -17.98 -1.58
C ASP A 228 -2.89 -18.22 -1.01
N THR A 229 -3.76 -17.20 -1.03
CA THR A 229 -5.12 -17.30 -0.49
C THR A 229 -6.02 -18.27 -1.26
N PHE A 230 -5.85 -18.37 -2.58
CA PHE A 230 -6.64 -19.24 -3.45
C PHE A 230 -5.97 -20.59 -3.67
N TYR A 231 -4.66 -20.65 -3.91
CA TYR A 231 -3.94 -21.91 -4.17
C TYR A 231 -3.44 -22.59 -2.89
N GLY A 232 -3.42 -21.87 -1.77
CA GLY A 232 -2.75 -22.28 -0.53
C GLY A 232 -3.22 -23.58 0.07
N LYS A 233 -2.44 -24.07 1.03
CA LYS A 233 -2.65 -25.38 1.70
C LYS A 233 -4.05 -25.52 2.32
N ASN A 234 -4.63 -24.40 2.77
CA ASN A 234 -5.93 -24.36 3.43
C ASN A 234 -7.10 -24.19 2.44
N SER A 235 -6.80 -23.91 1.16
CA SER A 235 -7.82 -23.75 0.14
C SER A 235 -8.22 -25.08 -0.49
N THR A 236 -9.51 -25.22 -0.80
CA THR A 236 -10.01 -26.36 -1.57
C THR A 236 -9.80 -26.18 -3.09
N ALA A 237 -9.41 -24.98 -3.54
CA ALA A 237 -9.33 -24.66 -4.96
C ALA A 237 -8.27 -25.48 -5.70
N SER A 238 -7.06 -25.61 -5.17
CA SER A 238 -6.01 -26.46 -5.77
C SER A 238 -6.47 -27.91 -5.95
N LYS A 239 -7.13 -28.47 -4.93
CA LYS A 239 -7.71 -29.83 -5.01
C LYS A 239 -8.79 -29.93 -6.08
N ASN A 240 -9.66 -28.94 -6.18
CA ASN A 240 -10.73 -28.90 -7.18
C ASN A 240 -10.19 -28.71 -8.60
N LEU A 241 -9.15 -27.89 -8.78
CA LEU A 241 -8.45 -27.69 -10.06
C LEU A 241 -7.78 -28.98 -10.53
N ILE A 242 -7.00 -29.63 -9.66
CA ILE A 242 -6.38 -30.93 -9.96
C ILE A 242 -7.43 -31.95 -10.37
N LYS A 243 -8.53 -32.05 -9.62
CA LYS A 243 -9.63 -32.96 -9.95
C LYS A 243 -10.21 -32.65 -11.33
N ARG A 244 -10.51 -31.38 -11.62
CA ARG A 244 -11.04 -30.94 -12.93
C ARG A 244 -10.08 -31.26 -14.07
N ILE A 245 -8.78 -31.08 -13.87
CA ILE A 245 -7.74 -31.41 -14.86
C ILE A 245 -7.78 -32.91 -15.20
N TYR A 246 -7.81 -33.78 -14.19
CA TYR A 246 -7.90 -35.22 -14.41
C TYR A 246 -9.24 -35.65 -15.00
N ASP A 247 -10.36 -35.11 -14.53
CA ASP A 247 -11.71 -35.45 -15.02
C ASP A 247 -11.83 -35.12 -16.52
N ASN A 248 -11.33 -33.95 -16.95
CA ASN A 248 -11.29 -33.52 -18.34
C ASN A 248 -10.38 -34.38 -19.24
N LYS A 249 -9.49 -35.18 -18.65
CA LYS A 249 -8.47 -35.99 -19.33
C LYS A 249 -8.54 -37.47 -18.92
N SER A 250 -9.70 -37.93 -18.46
CA SER A 250 -9.94 -39.27 -17.89
C SER A 250 -9.66 -40.45 -18.82
N ASN A 251 -9.53 -40.22 -20.14
CA ASN A 251 -9.16 -41.25 -21.13
C ASN A 251 -7.70 -41.11 -21.60
N ASN A 252 -6.88 -40.27 -20.96
CA ASN A 252 -5.50 -40.02 -21.36
C ASN A 252 -4.51 -40.79 -20.46
N ALA A 253 -3.92 -41.84 -21.03
CA ALA A 253 -2.95 -42.69 -20.33
C ALA A 253 -1.75 -41.93 -19.73
N LEU A 254 -1.35 -40.78 -20.30
CA LEU A 254 -0.26 -39.96 -19.75
C LEU A 254 -0.64 -39.33 -18.42
N TYR A 255 -1.90 -38.88 -18.26
CA TYR A 255 -2.38 -38.31 -17.00
C TYR A 255 -2.51 -39.38 -15.92
N ASP A 256 -2.97 -40.57 -16.27
CA ASP A 256 -3.04 -41.70 -15.34
C ASP A 256 -1.65 -42.17 -14.90
N GLN A 257 -0.71 -42.26 -15.85
CA GLN A 257 0.68 -42.58 -15.57
C GLN A 257 1.31 -41.53 -14.63
N PHE A 258 1.15 -40.24 -14.94
CA PHE A 258 1.62 -39.15 -14.10
C PHE A 258 1.05 -39.23 -12.69
N ARG A 259 -0.28 -39.39 -12.58
CA ARG A 259 -0.97 -39.48 -11.29
C ARG A 259 -0.46 -40.64 -10.46
N HIS A 260 -0.28 -41.81 -11.07
CA HIS A 260 0.27 -42.98 -10.40
C HIS A 260 1.70 -42.74 -9.93
N GLN A 261 2.57 -42.21 -10.80
CA GLN A 261 3.95 -41.89 -10.46
C GLN A 261 4.05 -40.88 -9.32
N PHE A 262 3.30 -39.77 -9.39
CA PHE A 262 3.29 -38.71 -8.38
C PHE A 262 2.78 -39.24 -7.02
N HIS A 263 1.70 -40.03 -6.99
CA HIS A 263 1.12 -40.57 -5.75
C HIS A 263 1.82 -41.82 -5.20
N SER A 264 2.68 -42.47 -5.99
CA SER A 264 3.53 -43.57 -5.51
C SER A 264 4.67 -43.10 -4.60
N ARG A 265 5.01 -41.80 -4.66
CA ARG A 265 6.06 -41.18 -3.83
C ARG A 265 5.48 -40.67 -2.50
N PRO A 266 5.94 -41.19 -1.35
CA PRO A 266 5.37 -40.83 -0.04
C PRO A 266 5.37 -39.32 0.26
N TRP A 267 6.43 -38.62 -0.13
CA TRP A 267 6.64 -37.19 0.15
C TRP A 267 5.72 -36.27 -0.66
N PHE A 268 5.26 -36.70 -1.84
CA PHE A 268 4.45 -35.88 -2.75
C PHE A 268 2.95 -36.09 -2.61
N ARG A 269 2.51 -37.23 -2.04
CA ARG A 269 1.09 -37.61 -1.98
C ARG A 269 0.16 -36.52 -1.43
N ASN A 270 0.65 -35.73 -0.47
CA ASN A 270 -0.12 -34.70 0.22
C ASN A 270 0.17 -33.26 -0.24
N ASP A 271 1.11 -33.06 -1.16
CA ASP A 271 1.51 -31.74 -1.65
C ASP A 271 0.75 -31.38 -2.92
N LYS A 272 -0.43 -30.75 -2.75
CA LYS A 272 -1.32 -30.42 -3.87
C LYS A 272 -0.79 -29.28 -4.72
N GLN A 273 -0.09 -28.34 -4.13
CA GLN A 273 0.52 -27.22 -4.83
C GLN A 273 1.62 -27.72 -5.77
N ARG A 274 2.44 -28.65 -5.30
CA ARG A 274 3.43 -29.32 -6.16
C ARG A 274 2.76 -30.17 -7.22
N GLU A 275 1.73 -30.96 -6.90
CA GLU A 275 0.98 -31.73 -7.90
C GLU A 275 0.47 -30.82 -9.03
N LEU A 276 -0.10 -29.67 -8.66
CA LEU A 276 -0.60 -28.68 -9.61
C LEU A 276 0.50 -28.07 -10.47
N LEU A 277 1.64 -27.67 -9.88
CA LEU A 277 2.79 -27.15 -10.63
C LEU A 277 3.33 -28.14 -11.66
N TYR A 278 3.45 -29.42 -11.28
CA TYR A 278 3.88 -30.45 -12.20
C TYR A 278 2.85 -30.68 -13.32
N LEU A 279 1.54 -30.64 -13.02
CA LEU A 279 0.51 -30.70 -14.05
C LEU A 279 0.66 -29.55 -15.05
N TRP A 280 0.87 -28.32 -14.55
CA TRP A 280 1.09 -27.13 -15.39
C TRP A 280 2.32 -27.29 -16.28
N CYS A 281 3.48 -27.61 -15.71
CA CYS A 281 4.74 -27.67 -16.45
C CYS A 281 4.85 -28.90 -17.38
N VAL A 282 4.40 -30.07 -16.94
CA VAL A 282 4.65 -31.34 -17.65
C VAL A 282 3.55 -31.69 -18.65
N LEU A 283 2.29 -31.49 -18.28
CA LEU A 283 1.16 -32.00 -19.07
C LEU A 283 0.38 -30.92 -19.79
N ILE A 284 0.30 -29.71 -19.23
CA ILE A 284 -0.50 -28.63 -19.81
C ILE A 284 0.38 -27.72 -20.67
N GLY A 285 1.66 -27.58 -20.35
CA GLY A 285 2.68 -26.95 -21.21
C GLY A 285 3.15 -25.58 -20.76
N LEU A 286 3.12 -25.28 -19.45
CA LEU A 286 3.80 -24.11 -18.90
C LEU A 286 5.32 -24.27 -19.14
N PRO A 287 5.98 -23.37 -19.89
CA PRO A 287 7.40 -23.48 -20.14
C PRO A 287 8.22 -23.30 -18.86
N VAL A 288 9.34 -24.02 -18.80
CA VAL A 288 10.34 -23.88 -17.73
C VAL A 288 11.72 -23.70 -18.35
N TYR A 289 12.63 -23.18 -17.57
CA TYR A 289 13.97 -22.82 -17.99
C TYR A 289 14.99 -23.38 -17.00
N ARG A 290 16.20 -23.63 -17.47
CA ARG A 290 17.37 -23.94 -16.65
C ARG A 290 18.54 -23.14 -17.18
N ASN A 291 19.10 -22.24 -16.38
CA ASN A 291 20.16 -21.32 -16.81
C ASN A 291 19.76 -20.55 -18.09
N GLY A 292 18.52 -20.05 -18.13
CA GLY A 292 17.97 -19.29 -19.27
C GLY A 292 17.60 -20.11 -20.52
N LEU A 293 17.90 -21.42 -20.57
CA LEU A 293 17.53 -22.28 -21.70
C LEU A 293 16.23 -23.03 -21.40
N GLN A 294 15.31 -23.05 -22.37
CA GLN A 294 14.03 -23.76 -22.22
C GLN A 294 14.28 -25.25 -21.97
N TYR A 295 13.71 -25.77 -20.90
CA TYR A 295 13.90 -27.13 -20.44
C TYR A 295 12.70 -28.00 -20.85
N SER A 296 12.94 -29.03 -21.67
CA SER A 296 11.89 -29.96 -22.10
C SER A 296 11.72 -31.10 -21.08
N TRP A 297 10.56 -31.17 -20.45
CA TRP A 297 10.23 -32.25 -19.54
C TRP A 297 9.86 -33.52 -20.32
N GLN A 298 10.48 -34.65 -19.95
CA GLN A 298 10.08 -35.96 -20.43
C GLN A 298 9.41 -36.72 -19.29
N LEU A 299 8.19 -37.22 -19.52
CA LEU A 299 7.37 -37.93 -18.51
C LEU A 299 8.06 -39.17 -17.93
N ASN A 300 9.02 -39.74 -18.66
CA ASN A 300 9.73 -40.96 -18.27
C ASN A 300 10.85 -40.72 -17.25
N HIS A 301 11.17 -39.47 -16.92
CA HIS A 301 12.22 -39.17 -15.96
C HIS A 301 11.74 -39.09 -14.50
N PRO A 302 12.60 -39.40 -13.52
CA PRO A 302 12.25 -39.31 -12.11
C PRO A 302 11.97 -37.85 -11.69
N ILE A 303 10.73 -37.58 -11.26
CA ILE A 303 10.24 -36.30 -10.72
C ILE A 303 11.26 -35.61 -9.78
N GLU A 304 11.94 -36.38 -8.94
CA GLU A 304 12.85 -35.88 -7.89
C GLU A 304 14.14 -35.22 -8.40
N GLN A 305 14.65 -35.59 -9.58
CA GLN A 305 15.96 -35.12 -10.07
C GLN A 305 15.87 -33.81 -10.86
N HIS A 306 14.67 -33.31 -11.14
CA HIS A 306 14.49 -32.28 -12.16
C HIS A 306 14.16 -30.88 -11.64
N VAL A 307 13.76 -30.71 -10.39
CA VAL A 307 13.28 -29.39 -9.91
C VAL A 307 14.37 -28.40 -9.52
N GLN A 308 15.57 -28.87 -9.16
CA GLN A 308 16.64 -27.96 -8.76
C GLN A 308 17.14 -27.13 -9.94
N GLY A 309 17.18 -25.81 -9.75
CA GLY A 309 17.60 -24.86 -10.78
C GLY A 309 16.63 -24.75 -11.96
N LEU A 310 15.37 -25.18 -11.81
CA LEU A 310 14.33 -24.82 -12.77
C LEU A 310 13.74 -23.45 -12.42
N GLU A 311 13.48 -22.70 -13.47
CA GLU A 311 12.97 -21.35 -13.44
C GLU A 311 11.73 -21.24 -14.33
N ILE A 312 10.80 -20.38 -13.97
CA ILE A 312 9.62 -20.04 -14.77
C ILE A 312 9.66 -18.54 -14.99
N LYS A 313 9.51 -18.09 -16.23
CA LYS A 313 9.37 -16.66 -16.49
C LYS A 313 7.98 -16.19 -16.10
N LEU A 314 7.90 -15.04 -15.43
CA LEU A 314 6.65 -14.55 -14.87
C LEU A 314 5.64 -14.09 -15.93
N ASP A 315 6.10 -13.56 -17.06
CA ASP A 315 5.25 -13.20 -18.20
C ASP A 315 4.56 -14.43 -18.81
N GLU A 316 5.31 -15.50 -19.08
CA GLU A 316 4.79 -16.76 -19.61
C GLU A 316 3.85 -17.46 -18.62
N LEU A 317 4.15 -17.39 -17.31
CA LEU A 317 3.25 -17.87 -16.27
C LEU A 317 1.93 -17.09 -16.24
N ARG A 318 2.00 -15.76 -16.30
CA ARG A 318 0.82 -14.89 -16.31
C ARG A 318 -0.09 -15.21 -17.50
N ASP A 319 0.50 -15.29 -18.69
CA ASP A 319 -0.25 -15.57 -19.92
C ASP A 319 -0.86 -16.98 -19.88
N PHE A 320 -0.09 -17.96 -19.39
CA PHE A 320 -0.56 -19.34 -19.19
C PHE A 320 -1.79 -19.40 -18.26
N LEU A 321 -1.73 -18.75 -17.10
CA LEU A 321 -2.83 -18.77 -16.14
C LEU A 321 -4.08 -18.08 -16.70
N ARG A 322 -3.92 -16.95 -17.38
CA ARG A 322 -5.01 -16.22 -18.04
C ARG A 322 -5.66 -17.03 -19.16
N GLN A 323 -4.87 -17.71 -19.99
CA GLN A 323 -5.36 -18.61 -21.03
C GLN A 323 -6.27 -19.71 -20.47
N HIS A 324 -6.02 -20.15 -19.23
CA HIS A 324 -6.82 -21.16 -18.54
C HIS A 324 -7.89 -20.60 -17.61
N SER A 325 -8.08 -19.27 -17.60
CA SER A 325 -9.00 -18.56 -16.72
C SER A 325 -8.76 -18.86 -15.23
N TRP A 326 -7.49 -18.93 -14.84
CA TRP A 326 -7.07 -19.14 -13.46
C TRP A 326 -6.50 -17.85 -12.87
N PRO A 327 -6.80 -17.53 -11.60
CA PRO A 327 -6.34 -16.29 -10.97
C PRO A 327 -4.82 -16.29 -10.77
N LEU A 328 -4.22 -15.12 -10.81
CA LEU A 328 -2.77 -14.95 -10.64
C LEU A 328 -2.38 -14.98 -9.15
N PRO A 329 -1.37 -15.77 -8.73
CA PRO A 329 -0.95 -15.80 -7.34
C PRO A 329 -0.51 -14.42 -6.83
N SER A 330 -1.13 -13.91 -5.77
CA SER A 330 -0.93 -12.54 -5.29
C SER A 330 0.50 -12.29 -4.82
N GLY A 331 1.20 -13.31 -4.32
CA GLY A 331 2.61 -13.20 -3.94
C GLY A 331 3.58 -13.02 -5.11
N LEU A 332 3.14 -13.29 -6.35
CA LEU A 332 3.93 -13.06 -7.57
C LEU A 332 3.41 -11.90 -8.41
N PHE A 333 2.10 -11.65 -8.33
CA PHE A 333 1.41 -10.65 -9.14
C PHE A 333 0.52 -9.75 -8.27
N PRO A 334 1.09 -9.05 -7.26
CA PRO A 334 0.29 -8.31 -6.28
C PRO A 334 -0.52 -7.16 -6.91
N ASN A 335 -0.02 -6.62 -8.03
CA ASN A 335 -0.60 -5.47 -8.71
C ASN A 335 -1.55 -5.85 -9.87
N GLU A 336 -1.66 -7.15 -10.20
CA GLU A 336 -2.54 -7.58 -11.28
C GLU A 336 -3.99 -7.70 -10.80
N VAL A 337 -4.91 -7.32 -11.67
CA VAL A 337 -6.34 -7.16 -11.34
C VAL A 337 -7.03 -8.50 -11.08
N ASP A 338 -6.55 -9.55 -11.74
CA ASP A 338 -7.01 -10.93 -11.65
C ASP A 338 -6.22 -11.75 -10.62
N CYS A 339 -5.56 -11.08 -9.67
CA CYS A 339 -4.82 -11.78 -8.61
C CYS A 339 -5.75 -12.42 -7.57
N THR A 340 -5.23 -13.43 -6.89
CA THR A 340 -5.96 -14.24 -5.90
C THR A 340 -6.43 -13.45 -4.69
N TYR A 341 -5.71 -12.39 -4.29
CA TYR A 341 -6.15 -11.48 -3.23
C TYR A 341 -7.45 -10.77 -3.59
N ARG A 342 -7.53 -10.19 -4.80
CA ARG A 342 -8.73 -9.52 -5.30
C ARG A 342 -9.90 -10.50 -5.46
N LYS A 343 -9.62 -11.72 -5.93
CA LYS A 343 -10.64 -12.78 -6.04
C LYS A 343 -11.33 -13.14 -4.73
N VAL A 344 -10.59 -13.08 -3.63
CA VAL A 344 -11.12 -13.46 -2.32
C VAL A 344 -11.79 -12.28 -1.61
N THR A 345 -11.44 -11.05 -1.97
CA THR A 345 -11.96 -9.83 -1.34
C THR A 345 -13.22 -9.28 -2.01
N LEU A 346 -13.34 -9.41 -3.33
CA LEU A 346 -14.54 -9.04 -4.07
C LEU A 346 -15.63 -10.12 -3.90
N ASP A 347 -16.89 -9.72 -3.96
CA ASP A 347 -17.95 -10.72 -4.09
C ASP A 347 -17.86 -11.44 -5.44
N LYS A 348 -18.54 -12.59 -5.57
CA LYS A 348 -18.42 -13.42 -6.76
C LYS A 348 -18.87 -12.70 -8.04
N GLU A 349 -19.94 -11.91 -7.98
CA GLU A 349 -20.48 -11.23 -9.16
C GLU A 349 -19.57 -10.07 -9.57
N GLU A 350 -19.02 -9.36 -8.59
CA GLU A 350 -18.04 -8.29 -8.79
C GLU A 350 -16.74 -8.83 -9.37
N TYR A 351 -16.20 -9.93 -8.83
CA TYR A 351 -15.01 -10.59 -9.38
C TYR A 351 -15.26 -11.12 -10.80
N ASP A 352 -16.38 -11.81 -11.04
CA ASP A 352 -16.66 -12.39 -12.37
C ASP A 352 -16.79 -11.28 -13.42
N ARG A 353 -17.35 -10.12 -13.06
CA ARG A 353 -17.42 -8.92 -13.92
C ARG A 353 -16.02 -8.34 -14.16
N ALA A 354 -15.27 -8.08 -13.09
CA ALA A 354 -13.91 -7.56 -13.16
C ALA A 354 -13.00 -8.42 -14.02
N PHE A 355 -13.09 -9.74 -13.82
CA PHE A 355 -12.33 -10.73 -14.55
C PHE A 355 -12.74 -10.78 -16.03
N HIS A 356 -14.05 -10.75 -16.33
CA HIS A 356 -14.53 -10.73 -17.71
C HIS A 356 -14.09 -9.48 -18.47
N GLU A 357 -14.19 -8.30 -17.85
CA GLU A 357 -13.76 -7.05 -18.45
C GLU A 357 -12.24 -7.04 -18.73
N ALA A 358 -11.43 -7.46 -17.76
CA ALA A 358 -9.98 -7.48 -17.90
C ALA A 358 -9.47 -8.54 -18.90
N ILE A 359 -10.05 -9.74 -18.92
CA ILE A 359 -9.53 -10.87 -19.71
C ILE A 359 -10.17 -10.95 -21.09
N GLU A 360 -11.45 -10.62 -21.23
CA GLU A 360 -12.16 -10.77 -22.50
C GLU A 360 -12.41 -9.46 -23.23
N VAL A 361 -12.78 -8.40 -22.51
CA VAL A 361 -13.19 -7.13 -23.13
C VAL A 361 -11.97 -6.29 -23.47
N LEU A 362 -11.06 -6.10 -22.52
CA LEU A 362 -9.89 -5.23 -22.67
C LEU A 362 -8.99 -5.64 -23.86
N PRO A 363 -8.62 -6.93 -24.07
CA PRO A 363 -7.82 -7.31 -25.23
C PRO A 363 -8.55 -7.11 -26.56
N LYS A 364 -9.88 -7.26 -26.59
CA LYS A 364 -10.69 -6.99 -27.80
C LYS A 364 -10.70 -5.49 -28.12
N LEU A 365 -10.84 -4.63 -27.10
CA LEU A 365 -10.79 -3.19 -27.27
C LEU A 365 -9.41 -2.73 -27.73
N GLN A 366 -8.32 -3.25 -27.15
CA GLN A 366 -6.96 -2.97 -27.59
C GLN A 366 -6.73 -3.39 -29.04
N LYS A 367 -7.18 -4.59 -29.42
CA LYS A 367 -7.12 -5.05 -30.81
C LYS A 367 -7.92 -4.16 -31.76
N ASN A 368 -9.14 -3.77 -31.38
CA ASN A 368 -9.97 -2.88 -32.18
C ASN A 368 -9.31 -1.50 -32.36
N LEU A 369 -8.67 -0.98 -31.31
CA LEU A 369 -7.91 0.26 -31.35
C LEU A 369 -6.77 0.16 -32.37
N GLU A 370 -5.95 -0.89 -32.30
CA GLU A 370 -4.87 -1.13 -33.27
C GLU A 370 -5.37 -1.29 -34.71
N GLU A 371 -6.49 -2.00 -34.91
CA GLU A 371 -7.09 -2.18 -36.24
C GLU A 371 -7.61 -0.85 -36.80
N LEU A 372 -8.29 -0.03 -35.99
CA LEU A 372 -8.77 1.29 -36.39
C LEU A 372 -7.62 2.24 -36.71
N GLU A 373 -6.56 2.26 -35.91
CA GLU A 373 -5.38 3.09 -36.15
C GLU A 373 -4.78 2.84 -37.55
N ARG A 374 -4.78 1.59 -38.03
CA ARG A 374 -4.25 1.20 -39.34
C ARG A 374 -5.10 1.65 -40.54
N ILE A 375 -6.39 1.92 -40.36
CA ILE A 375 -7.28 2.33 -41.45
C ILE A 375 -6.94 3.76 -41.90
N GLN A 376 -6.63 3.97 -43.18
CA GLN A 376 -6.48 5.34 -43.73
C GLN A 376 -7.83 5.88 -44.21
N PRO A 377 -8.33 6.99 -43.66
CA PRO A 377 -9.61 7.57 -44.09
C PRO A 377 -9.48 8.21 -45.49
N ALA A 378 -10.48 7.99 -46.35
CA ALA A 378 -10.52 8.53 -47.72
C ALA A 378 -11.07 9.96 -47.78
N SER A 379 -11.75 10.41 -46.73
CA SER A 379 -12.34 11.74 -46.63
C SER A 379 -12.13 12.39 -45.26
N MET A 380 -12.37 13.70 -45.18
CA MET A 380 -12.34 14.43 -43.91
C MET A 380 -13.45 14.00 -42.95
N GLU A 381 -14.59 13.54 -43.46
CA GLU A 381 -15.69 13.06 -42.65
C GLU A 381 -15.34 11.71 -42.01
N GLU A 382 -14.84 10.76 -42.82
CA GLU A 382 -14.33 9.47 -42.31
C GLU A 382 -13.19 9.66 -41.30
N ARG A 383 -12.35 10.69 -41.47
CA ARG A 383 -11.31 11.02 -40.48
C ARG A 383 -11.92 11.44 -39.14
N ARG A 384 -13.02 12.21 -39.14
CA ARG A 384 -13.72 12.61 -37.91
C ARG A 384 -14.41 11.42 -37.25
N GLU A 385 -15.10 10.59 -38.03
CA GLU A 385 -15.73 9.37 -37.53
C GLU A 385 -14.70 8.42 -36.92
N LYS A 386 -13.56 8.20 -37.60
CA LYS A 386 -12.44 7.43 -37.06
C LYS A 386 -11.94 8.00 -35.74
N GLN A 387 -11.73 9.31 -35.65
CA GLN A 387 -11.24 9.93 -34.42
C GLN A 387 -12.23 9.76 -33.25
N MET A 388 -13.53 9.96 -33.50
CA MET A 388 -14.56 9.76 -32.46
C MET A 388 -14.60 8.31 -31.97
N GLU A 389 -14.43 7.34 -32.86
CA GLU A 389 -14.39 5.92 -32.50
C GLU A 389 -13.12 5.56 -31.70
N LEU A 390 -11.96 6.11 -32.09
CA LEU A 390 -10.72 5.97 -31.34
C LEU A 390 -10.88 6.53 -29.92
N ASP A 391 -11.36 7.77 -29.81
CA ASP A 391 -11.58 8.43 -28.51
C ASP A 391 -12.54 7.62 -27.63
N ARG A 392 -13.60 7.05 -28.23
CA ARG A 392 -14.56 6.19 -27.52
C ARG A 392 -13.91 4.91 -26.98
N ILE A 393 -13.11 4.23 -27.80
CA ILE A 393 -12.43 2.99 -27.39
C ILE A 393 -11.36 3.29 -26.34
N THR A 394 -10.59 4.37 -26.50
CA THR A 394 -9.62 4.84 -25.50
C THR A 394 -10.32 5.12 -24.17
N LEU A 395 -11.43 5.85 -24.16
CA LEU A 395 -12.21 6.08 -22.94
C LEU A 395 -12.74 4.78 -22.29
N GLN A 396 -13.11 3.77 -23.08
CA GLN A 396 -13.51 2.48 -22.52
C GLN A 396 -12.33 1.73 -21.91
N ILE A 397 -11.17 1.74 -22.57
CA ILE A 397 -9.92 1.16 -22.05
C ILE A 397 -9.51 1.88 -20.77
N ASP A 398 -9.56 3.20 -20.75
CA ASP A 398 -9.20 4.02 -19.59
C ASP A 398 -10.20 3.81 -18.46
N SER A 399 -11.51 3.77 -18.72
CA SER A 399 -12.52 3.50 -17.68
C SER A 399 -12.37 2.12 -17.05
N ILE A 400 -12.12 1.09 -17.86
CA ILE A 400 -11.81 -0.27 -17.38
C ILE A 400 -10.53 -0.16 -16.54
N SER A 401 -9.44 0.36 -17.10
CA SER A 401 -8.15 0.48 -16.42
C SER A 401 -8.22 1.27 -15.10
N GLU A 402 -8.84 2.44 -15.09
CA GLU A 402 -9.03 3.29 -13.91
C GLU A 402 -9.83 2.57 -12.84
N HIS A 403 -10.96 1.93 -13.18
CA HIS A 403 -11.72 1.11 -12.23
C HIS A 403 -10.82 0.06 -11.55
N TYR A 404 -9.80 -0.45 -12.25
CA TYR A 404 -8.91 -1.46 -11.68
C TYR A 404 -7.65 -0.92 -11.00
N PHE A 405 -7.14 0.24 -11.40
CA PHE A 405 -5.88 0.81 -10.89
C PHE A 405 -6.09 1.94 -9.86
N THR A 406 -7.26 2.59 -9.80
CA THR A 406 -7.53 3.70 -8.87
C THR A 406 -8.16 3.30 -7.53
N ASP A 407 -8.61 2.05 -7.37
CA ASP A 407 -9.10 1.53 -6.08
C ASP A 407 -8.03 1.51 -4.97
N LYS A 408 -6.76 1.78 -5.31
CA LYS A 408 -5.70 1.99 -4.32
C LYS A 408 -5.82 3.32 -3.55
N HIS A 409 -6.57 4.32 -4.06
CA HIS A 409 -6.68 5.63 -3.41
C HIS A 409 -8.09 5.97 -2.87
N ASN A 410 -9.18 5.51 -3.49
CA ASN A 410 -10.53 5.97 -3.11
C ASN A 410 -11.16 5.23 -1.92
N SER A 411 -10.65 4.07 -1.48
CA SER A 411 -11.13 3.45 -0.24
C SER A 411 -10.63 4.17 1.04
N LEU A 412 -9.71 5.13 0.91
CA LEU A 412 -9.13 5.90 2.01
C LEU A 412 -9.33 7.43 1.91
N SER A 413 -9.78 7.97 0.77
CA SER A 413 -9.84 9.43 0.55
C SER A 413 -11.23 10.07 0.47
N GLU A 414 -12.34 9.33 0.36
CA GLU A 414 -13.68 9.94 0.38
C GLU A 414 -14.18 10.30 1.80
N LYS A 415 -13.42 11.10 2.53
CA LYS A 415 -13.89 11.87 3.70
C LYS A 415 -13.15 13.18 3.90
N THR A 416 -12.89 13.98 2.86
CA THR A 416 -12.78 15.44 3.02
C THR A 416 -12.73 16.16 1.67
N GLU A 417 -13.84 16.75 1.26
CA GLU A 417 -13.99 18.17 0.89
C GLU A 417 -15.18 18.40 -0.04
N GLY A 418 -15.95 19.45 0.26
CA GLY A 418 -17.04 19.91 -0.60
C GLY A 418 -17.91 20.98 0.07
N LYS A 419 -17.43 22.23 0.15
CA LYS A 419 -18.27 23.42 0.34
C LYS A 419 -18.43 24.19 -0.98
N SER A 420 -19.70 24.29 -1.39
CA SER A 420 -20.36 25.38 -2.12
C SER A 420 -20.05 25.64 -3.61
N GLN A 421 -21.04 25.36 -4.47
CA GLN A 421 -21.72 26.39 -5.27
C GLN A 421 -23.07 25.90 -5.80
N LYS A 422 -24.02 26.85 -5.89
CA LYS A 422 -25.46 26.72 -6.15
C LYS A 422 -25.77 26.74 -7.66
N PRO A 423 -26.83 26.04 -8.12
CA PRO A 423 -27.80 26.76 -8.96
C PRO A 423 -29.27 26.46 -8.61
N THR A 424 -30.10 27.41 -9.00
CA THR A 424 -31.54 27.59 -8.77
C THR A 424 -32.45 26.65 -9.58
N SER A 425 -33.40 26.06 -8.86
CA SER A 425 -34.79 25.66 -9.19
C SER A 425 -35.31 25.76 -10.64
N ALA A 426 -35.96 24.68 -11.11
CA ALA A 426 -37.32 24.71 -11.64
C ALA A 426 -38.00 23.32 -11.60
N THR A 427 -39.26 23.36 -11.19
CA THR A 427 -40.25 22.33 -10.86
C THR A 427 -40.71 21.46 -12.05
N ASN A 428 -41.12 20.21 -11.76
CA ASN A 428 -42.45 19.74 -12.17
C ASN A 428 -42.90 18.50 -11.37
N GLU A 429 -44.12 18.62 -10.83
CA GLU A 429 -44.90 17.63 -10.10
C GLU A 429 -45.46 16.57 -11.05
N VAL A 430 -45.45 15.29 -10.64
CA VAL A 430 -46.56 14.36 -10.86
C VAL A 430 -46.64 13.41 -9.65
N SER A 431 -47.80 13.45 -8.98
CA SER A 431 -48.25 12.55 -7.92
C SER A 431 -48.49 11.12 -8.41
N VAL A 432 -48.32 10.11 -7.53
CA VAL A 432 -49.32 9.05 -7.22
C VAL A 432 -48.70 7.98 -6.28
N ASP A 433 -49.43 7.74 -5.18
CA ASP A 433 -49.55 6.56 -4.30
C ASP A 433 -48.38 5.99 -3.47
N ASN A 434 -48.54 6.13 -2.15
CA ASN A 434 -48.14 5.21 -1.06
C ASN A 434 -46.78 4.52 -1.19
N ASP A 435 -45.72 5.24 -0.85
CA ASP A 435 -44.44 4.64 -0.44
C ASP A 435 -44.11 5.14 0.97
N ASN A 436 -43.97 4.20 1.92
CA ASN A 436 -43.12 4.42 3.08
C ASN A 436 -41.72 4.60 2.50
N ALA A 437 -41.33 5.84 2.24
CA ALA A 437 -39.99 6.17 1.84
C ALA A 437 -39.07 5.77 3.00
N ASP A 438 -38.46 4.59 2.87
CA ASP A 438 -37.34 4.19 3.71
C ASP A 438 -36.29 5.27 3.55
N VAL A 439 -36.17 6.11 4.58
CA VAL A 439 -35.08 7.06 4.71
C VAL A 439 -33.78 6.26 4.57
N PRO A 440 -32.89 6.60 3.62
CA PRO A 440 -31.67 5.84 3.41
C PRO A 440 -30.94 5.67 4.75
N ASN A 441 -30.54 4.43 5.08
CA ASN A 441 -29.92 4.08 6.37
C ASN A 441 -28.77 5.03 6.78
N ASN A 442 -28.09 5.63 5.80
CA ASN A 442 -27.00 6.57 6.00
C ASN A 442 -27.43 7.93 6.60
N GLU A 443 -28.67 8.39 6.38
CA GLU A 443 -29.14 9.65 6.96
C GLU A 443 -29.29 9.54 8.49
N TRP A 444 -29.73 8.39 9.00
CA TRP A 444 -29.92 8.17 10.43
C TRP A 444 -28.62 8.08 11.22
N VAL A 445 -27.58 7.46 10.66
CA VAL A 445 -26.24 7.43 11.26
C VAL A 445 -25.68 8.85 11.40
N SER A 446 -25.93 9.72 10.40
CA SER A 446 -25.50 11.13 10.47
C SER A 446 -26.34 12.01 11.40
N ALA A 447 -27.54 11.56 11.77
CA ALA A 447 -28.49 12.33 12.57
C ALA A 447 -28.07 12.49 14.04
N PHE A 448 -27.24 11.58 14.58
CA PHE A 448 -26.81 11.59 15.97
C PHE A 448 -25.34 12.00 16.13
N ASP A 449 -25.00 12.59 17.28
CA ASP A 449 -23.60 12.72 17.70
C ASP A 449 -23.15 11.40 18.32
N PRO A 450 -21.90 10.95 18.10
CA PRO A 450 -21.33 9.84 18.85
C PRO A 450 -21.40 10.13 20.35
N LEU A 451 -21.93 9.18 21.12
CA LEU A 451 -22.09 9.31 22.56
C LEU A 451 -21.05 8.46 23.29
N PRO A 452 -20.48 8.94 24.41
CA PRO A 452 -19.70 8.08 25.30
C PRO A 452 -20.60 6.97 25.89
N LEU A 453 -20.00 5.91 26.42
CA LEU A 453 -20.74 4.78 27.01
C LEU A 453 -21.72 5.21 28.10
N SER A 454 -21.36 6.19 28.91
CA SER A 454 -22.25 6.80 29.89
C SER A 454 -23.50 7.43 29.25
N GLY A 455 -23.36 8.06 28.08
CA GLY A 455 -24.47 8.59 27.28
C GLY A 455 -25.35 7.49 26.70
N ILE A 456 -24.75 6.45 26.13
CA ILE A 456 -25.47 5.27 25.62
C ILE A 456 -26.25 4.57 26.73
N ALA A 457 -25.64 4.38 27.90
CA ALA A 457 -26.27 3.72 29.04
C ALA A 457 -27.50 4.50 29.52
N ARG A 458 -27.44 5.84 29.54
CA ARG A 458 -28.57 6.69 29.89
C ARG A 458 -29.70 6.63 28.86
N MET A 459 -29.35 6.60 27.58
CA MET A 459 -30.30 6.56 26.48
C MET A 459 -31.03 5.21 26.41
N PHE A 460 -30.29 4.11 26.56
CA PHE A 460 -30.76 2.73 26.46
C PHE A 460 -30.49 1.92 27.74
N PRO A 461 -31.25 2.16 28.83
CA PRO A 461 -31.05 1.41 30.06
C PRO A 461 -31.45 -0.06 29.89
N LEU A 462 -30.56 -0.96 30.30
CA LEU A 462 -30.74 -2.42 30.36
C LEU A 462 -31.08 -2.91 31.77
N ASP A 463 -30.79 -2.10 32.79
CA ASP A 463 -31.13 -2.34 34.19
C ASP A 463 -31.80 -1.09 34.81
N ARG A 464 -32.49 -1.27 35.93
CA ARG A 464 -33.16 -0.17 36.66
C ARG A 464 -32.18 0.63 37.51
N ASP A 465 -31.12 -0.01 38.00
CA ASP A 465 -30.05 0.65 38.75
C ASP A 465 -29.05 1.29 37.78
N GLU A 466 -28.81 2.60 37.92
CA GLU A 466 -27.99 3.37 36.97
C GLU A 466 -26.52 2.90 36.96
N GLN A 467 -25.98 2.54 38.13
CA GLN A 467 -24.60 2.08 38.24
C GLN A 467 -24.43 0.69 37.63
N ASN A 468 -25.33 -0.24 37.95
CA ASN A 468 -25.35 -1.58 37.36
C ASN A 468 -25.54 -1.52 35.84
N ASN A 469 -26.39 -0.60 35.36
CA ASN A 469 -26.61 -0.39 33.94
C ASN A 469 -25.32 0.04 33.20
N LEU A 470 -24.55 0.97 33.78
CA LEU A 470 -23.27 1.40 33.20
C LEU A 470 -22.26 0.24 33.15
N ASP A 471 -22.20 -0.58 34.20
CA ASP A 471 -21.27 -1.72 34.26
C ASP A 471 -21.65 -2.84 33.25
N ILE A 472 -22.94 -3.04 33.00
CA ILE A 472 -23.43 -3.91 31.91
C ILE A 472 -22.96 -3.38 30.55
N TRP A 473 -23.07 -2.07 30.30
CA TRP A 473 -22.63 -1.46 29.05
C TRP A 473 -21.12 -1.51 28.88
N LYS A 474 -20.33 -1.26 29.93
CA LYS A 474 -18.86 -1.45 29.91
C LYS A 474 -18.49 -2.88 29.52
N THR A 475 -19.10 -3.88 30.18
CA THR A 475 -18.86 -5.29 29.88
C THR A 475 -19.21 -5.65 28.42
N ARG A 476 -20.28 -5.08 27.88
CA ARG A 476 -20.69 -5.27 26.47
C ARG A 476 -19.75 -4.57 25.50
N ALA A 477 -19.29 -3.38 25.84
CA ALA A 477 -18.32 -2.63 25.06
C ALA A 477 -16.97 -3.34 25.01
N ASP A 478 -16.44 -3.81 26.13
CA ASP A 478 -15.18 -4.57 26.18
C ASP A 478 -15.22 -5.83 25.28
N LYS A 479 -16.43 -6.37 25.07
CA LYS A 479 -16.69 -7.54 24.22
C LYS A 479 -17.38 -7.18 22.90
N ALA A 480 -17.25 -5.93 22.43
CA ALA A 480 -18.01 -5.43 21.27
C ALA A 480 -17.79 -6.27 20.00
N SER A 481 -16.56 -6.71 19.73
CA SER A 481 -16.26 -7.59 18.60
C SER A 481 -16.99 -8.94 18.72
N ARG A 482 -17.05 -9.52 19.92
CA ARG A 482 -17.66 -10.85 20.15
C ARG A 482 -19.18 -10.84 20.17
N ASN A 483 -19.80 -9.73 20.57
CA ASN A 483 -21.26 -9.63 20.66
C ASN A 483 -21.91 -8.88 19.48
N GLY A 484 -21.11 -8.42 18.50
CA GLY A 484 -21.58 -7.71 17.31
C GLY A 484 -21.80 -6.21 17.50
N LEU A 485 -21.53 -5.64 18.68
CA LEU A 485 -21.64 -4.21 18.95
C LEU A 485 -20.53 -3.38 18.29
N ILE A 486 -19.51 -4.02 17.72
CA ILE A 486 -18.35 -3.33 17.11
C ILE A 486 -18.74 -2.37 15.99
N LYS A 487 -19.80 -2.68 15.22
CA LYS A 487 -20.30 -1.81 14.15
C LYS A 487 -20.79 -0.45 14.66
N ALA A 488 -21.30 -0.41 15.88
CA ALA A 488 -21.77 0.82 16.50
C ALA A 488 -20.65 1.66 17.13
N ARG A 489 -19.41 1.14 17.22
CA ARG A 489 -18.30 1.87 17.84
C ARG A 489 -17.67 2.84 16.85
N ILE A 490 -17.62 4.12 17.22
CA ILE A 490 -17.01 5.18 16.40
C ILE A 490 -15.56 5.43 16.81
N SER A 491 -15.27 5.46 18.12
CA SER A 491 -13.91 5.60 18.62
C SER A 491 -13.62 4.67 19.79
N THR A 492 -12.37 4.20 19.87
CA THR A 492 -11.86 3.47 21.02
C THR A 492 -11.20 4.47 21.96
N GLY A 493 -11.64 4.50 23.22
CA GLY A 493 -11.05 5.36 24.23
C GLY A 493 -9.57 5.01 24.46
N THR A 494 -8.69 6.01 24.40
CA THR A 494 -7.27 5.89 24.75
C THR A 494 -7.00 6.57 26.10
N GLY A 495 -6.31 5.88 27.01
CA GLY A 495 -6.05 6.38 28.36
C GLY A 495 -7.34 6.54 29.17
N ASN A 496 -7.62 7.78 29.61
CA ASN A 496 -8.80 8.10 30.41
C ASN A 496 -10.05 8.47 29.58
N ALA A 497 -9.95 8.54 28.26
CA ALA A 497 -11.09 8.84 27.40
C ALA A 497 -12.03 7.62 27.27
N GLU A 498 -13.35 7.82 27.35
CA GLU A 498 -14.32 6.75 27.10
C GLU A 498 -14.46 6.46 25.59
N SER A 499 -14.72 5.20 25.24
CA SER A 499 -15.11 4.85 23.87
C SER A 499 -16.45 5.49 23.51
N THR A 500 -16.60 5.92 22.25
CA THR A 500 -17.86 6.51 21.76
C THR A 500 -18.56 5.59 20.77
N PHE A 501 -19.89 5.67 20.75
CA PHE A 501 -20.76 4.82 19.95
C PHE A 501 -21.85 5.64 19.27
N ASP A 502 -22.27 5.18 18.11
CA ASP A 502 -23.38 5.73 17.35
C ASP A 502 -24.72 5.26 17.95
N PRO A 503 -25.59 6.16 18.41
CA PRO A 503 -26.87 5.79 19.03
C PRO A 503 -27.82 4.98 18.13
N TRP A 504 -27.80 5.20 16.81
CA TRP A 504 -28.65 4.49 15.85
C TRP A 504 -28.20 3.04 15.70
N GLU A 505 -26.91 2.82 15.45
CA GLU A 505 -26.33 1.47 15.33
C GLU A 505 -26.44 0.67 16.64
N VAL A 506 -26.30 1.34 17.79
CA VAL A 506 -26.58 0.70 19.09
C VAL A 506 -28.05 0.25 19.17
N SER A 507 -28.97 1.04 18.63
CA SER A 507 -30.40 0.72 18.65
C SER A 507 -30.74 -0.49 17.78
N GLU A 508 -30.18 -0.59 16.57
CA GLU A 508 -30.36 -1.75 15.69
C GLU A 508 -29.76 -3.01 16.32
N TRP A 509 -28.60 -2.88 16.98
CA TRP A 509 -28.01 -3.97 17.77
C TRP A 509 -28.92 -4.41 18.93
N LEU A 510 -29.57 -3.47 19.63
CA LEU A 510 -30.51 -3.80 20.71
C LEU A 510 -31.78 -4.50 20.21
N ILE A 511 -32.26 -4.17 19.01
CA ILE A 511 -33.37 -4.86 18.35
C ILE A 511 -32.95 -6.28 17.97
N ASP A 512 -31.80 -6.44 17.31
CA ASP A 512 -31.25 -7.75 16.90
C ASP A 512 -31.08 -8.70 18.08
N LYS A 513 -30.60 -8.18 19.24
CA LYS A 513 -30.45 -8.97 20.47
C LYS A 513 -31.73 -9.16 21.27
N GLY A 514 -32.86 -8.65 20.78
CA GLY A 514 -34.17 -8.78 21.45
C GLY A 514 -34.25 -8.04 22.79
N HIS A 515 -33.41 -7.05 23.03
CA HIS A 515 -33.43 -6.26 24.25
C HIS A 515 -34.49 -5.16 24.21
N TYR A 516 -34.75 -4.62 23.02
CA TYR A 516 -35.74 -3.59 22.77
C TYR A 516 -36.62 -3.97 21.57
N THR A 517 -37.87 -3.50 21.57
CA THR A 517 -38.70 -3.49 20.36
C THR A 517 -38.34 -2.28 19.52
N ARG A 518 -38.56 -2.36 18.19
CA ARG A 518 -38.31 -1.27 17.25
C ARG A 518 -39.02 0.03 17.65
N ASP A 519 -40.31 -0.02 18.01
CA ASP A 519 -41.05 1.17 18.46
C ASP A 519 -40.46 1.81 19.73
N LYS A 520 -39.82 1.00 20.59
CA LYS A 520 -39.23 1.48 21.84
C LYS A 520 -37.89 2.16 21.57
N THR A 521 -37.06 1.60 20.69
CA THR A 521 -35.80 2.25 20.27
C THR A 521 -36.07 3.52 19.49
N GLU A 522 -37.02 3.52 18.56
CA GLU A 522 -37.42 4.68 17.78
C GLU A 522 -37.89 5.84 18.68
N ARG A 523 -38.77 5.57 19.65
CA ARG A 523 -39.17 6.58 20.64
C ARG A 523 -37.99 7.09 21.48
N LYS A 524 -37.01 6.25 21.79
CA LYS A 524 -35.81 6.69 22.52
C LYS A 524 -34.93 7.58 21.66
N LEU A 525 -34.72 7.22 20.40
CA LEU A 525 -34.00 8.00 19.41
C LEU A 525 -34.66 9.36 19.19
N ALA A 526 -35.97 9.40 18.92
CA ALA A 526 -36.71 10.63 18.67
C ALA A 526 -36.67 11.64 19.83
N ASN A 527 -36.59 11.13 21.07
CA ASN A 527 -36.51 11.96 22.28
C ASN A 527 -35.08 12.44 22.61
N ASN A 528 -34.06 11.90 21.95
CA ASN A 528 -32.65 12.27 22.15
C ASN A 528 -32.00 12.80 20.85
N LEU A 529 -32.80 13.19 19.85
CA LEU A 529 -32.29 13.83 18.63
C LEU A 529 -31.57 15.14 18.98
N PRO A 530 -30.34 15.36 18.47
CA PRO A 530 -29.68 16.66 18.56
C PRO A 530 -30.52 17.76 17.90
N THR A 531 -30.38 19.01 18.35
CA THR A 531 -31.17 20.13 17.82
C THR A 531 -31.05 20.30 16.31
N ARG A 532 -29.87 20.03 15.73
CA ARG A 532 -29.65 20.09 14.27
C ARG A 532 -30.50 19.08 13.48
N SER A 533 -30.88 17.98 14.13
CA SER A 533 -31.62 16.85 13.54
C SER A 533 -33.08 16.82 13.99
N ALA A 534 -33.57 17.88 14.64
CA ALA A 534 -34.93 17.94 15.17
C ALA A 534 -36.01 17.79 14.09
N HIS A 535 -35.71 18.17 12.84
CA HIS A 535 -36.60 18.01 11.69
C HIS A 535 -36.88 16.54 11.34
N LEU A 536 -35.98 15.62 11.71
CA LEU A 536 -36.15 14.19 11.49
C LEU A 536 -37.12 13.56 12.50
N LYS A 537 -37.51 14.28 13.56
CA LYS A 537 -38.40 13.76 14.59
C LYS A 537 -39.77 13.33 14.03
N ASP A 538 -40.24 14.00 12.98
CA ASP A 538 -41.52 13.68 12.34
C ASP A 538 -41.45 12.45 11.42
N LEU A 539 -40.24 12.01 11.06
CA LEU A 539 -39.98 10.78 10.30
C LEU A 539 -39.94 9.54 11.21
N ILE A 540 -39.53 9.71 12.47
CA ILE A 540 -39.63 8.67 13.50
C ILE A 540 -41.06 8.67 14.06
N ARG A 541 -42.03 8.18 13.28
CA ARG A 541 -43.39 7.97 13.79
C ARG A 541 -43.40 6.79 14.78
N PRO A 542 -44.04 6.92 15.95
CA PRO A 542 -44.24 5.80 16.89
C PRO A 542 -45.28 4.78 16.41
#